data_AF-A0A2A6NTF2-F1
#
_entry.id   AF-A0A2A6NTF2-F1
#
_cell.length_a   1.000
_cell.length_b   1.000
_cell.length_c   1.000
_cell.angle_alpha   90.00
_cell.angle_beta   90.00
_cell.angle_gamma   90.00
#
_symmetry.space_group_name_H-M   'P 1'
#
loop_
_entity.id
_entity.type
_entity.pdbx_description
1 polymer ?
#
loop_
_entity_poly.entity_id
_entity_poly.type
_entity_poly.pdbx_seq_one_letter_code
_entity_poly.pdbx_strand_id
1 'polypeptide(L)'
;MSLASSTAWAAPATTSGSVALALAGVVAPYSSLPAREKKAVAAFFGGDSNVRITRKITVTADKVVCRASNVDITSRSCALTFGSRTHTVKGREANAIYATVALAGVPGDGAAGTIYEALSKLSCTLDPAVIKDKAGGGADCSFEPGN
;
A
#
# COMPACT_ATOMS: atom_id res chain seq x y z
N MET A 1 -9.02 -40.72 15.57
CA MET A 1 -7.77 -40.07 15.10
C MET A 1 -8.11 -38.63 14.77
N SER A 2 -7.70 -37.69 15.63
CA SER A 2 -7.98 -36.26 15.46
C SER A 2 -6.80 -35.63 14.69
N LEU A 3 -7.05 -35.10 13.50
CA LEU A 3 -6.07 -34.31 12.74
C LEU A 3 -6.06 -32.91 13.35
N ALA A 4 -5.05 -32.60 14.15
CA ALA A 4 -4.81 -31.24 14.61
C ALA A 4 -4.31 -30.42 13.42
N SER A 5 -5.18 -29.61 12.83
CA SER A 5 -4.80 -28.60 11.84
C SER A 5 -3.92 -27.56 12.50
N SER A 6 -2.61 -27.63 12.28
CA SER A 6 -1.70 -26.53 12.58
C SER A 6 -2.10 -25.34 11.69
N THR A 7 -2.65 -24.28 12.29
CA THR A 7 -2.84 -23.00 11.60
C THR A 7 -1.47 -22.45 11.25
N ALA A 8 -1.02 -22.68 10.02
CA ALA A 8 0.18 -22.06 9.48
C ALA A 8 -0.06 -20.55 9.41
N TRP A 9 0.62 -19.79 10.27
CA TRP A 9 0.61 -18.34 10.20
C TRP A 9 1.53 -17.97 9.04
N ALA A 10 0.97 -17.58 7.90
CA ALA A 10 1.76 -17.06 6.79
C ALA A 10 2.52 -15.82 7.28
N ALA A 11 3.84 -15.78 7.07
CA ALA A 11 4.62 -14.59 7.33
C ALA A 11 4.06 -13.42 6.49
N PRO A 12 4.04 -12.18 7.02
CA PRO A 12 3.60 -11.03 6.24
C PRO A 12 4.45 -10.92 4.98
N ALA A 13 3.80 -10.63 3.85
CA ALA A 13 4.49 -10.30 2.62
C ALA A 13 5.23 -8.98 2.82
N THR A 14 6.38 -8.85 2.16
CA THR A 14 7.21 -7.65 2.24
C THR A 14 7.62 -7.19 0.86
N THR A 15 7.77 -5.88 0.71
CA THR A 15 8.38 -5.24 -0.46
C THR A 15 9.27 -4.11 0.04
N SER A 16 10.34 -3.82 -0.67
CA SER A 16 11.30 -2.76 -0.31
C SER A 16 11.64 -1.87 -1.52
N GLY A 17 12.42 -0.82 -1.28
CA GLY A 17 12.93 0.08 -2.30
C GLY A 17 11.84 0.89 -3.00
N SER A 18 11.93 1.04 -4.32
CA SER A 18 11.04 1.90 -5.10
C SER A 18 9.56 1.48 -5.03
N VAL A 19 9.28 0.18 -4.98
CA VAL A 19 7.91 -0.36 -4.88
C VAL A 19 7.31 -0.05 -3.52
N ALA A 20 8.07 -0.21 -2.43
CA ALA A 20 7.64 0.18 -1.09
C ALA A 20 7.37 1.68 -0.99
N LEU A 21 8.25 2.51 -1.57
CA LEU A 21 8.06 3.95 -1.61
C LEU A 21 6.80 4.32 -2.39
N ALA A 22 6.54 3.67 -3.53
CA ALA A 22 5.32 3.89 -4.31
C ALA A 22 4.07 3.50 -3.52
N LEU A 23 4.08 2.35 -2.84
CA LEU A 23 2.95 1.88 -2.03
C LEU A 23 2.65 2.85 -0.88
N ALA A 24 3.69 3.32 -0.18
CA ALA A 24 3.57 4.38 0.82
C ALA A 24 3.02 5.68 0.20
N GLY A 25 3.52 6.06 -0.98
CA GLY A 25 3.15 7.26 -1.73
C GLY A 25 1.67 7.34 -2.09
N VAL A 26 1.09 6.24 -2.59
CA VAL A 26 -0.32 6.21 -3.01
C VAL A 26 -1.29 6.06 -1.83
N VAL A 27 -0.85 5.54 -0.68
CA VAL A 27 -1.68 5.36 0.52
C VAL A 27 -1.65 6.57 1.45
N ALA A 28 -0.48 7.21 1.61
CA ALA A 28 -0.28 8.30 2.58
C ALA A 28 -1.30 9.46 2.49
N PRO A 29 -1.77 9.92 1.31
CA PRO A 29 -2.75 10.99 1.22
C PRO A 29 -4.03 10.72 2.03
N TYR A 30 -4.45 9.46 2.11
CA TYR A 30 -5.69 9.04 2.77
C TYR A 30 -5.50 8.62 4.24
N SER A 31 -4.25 8.41 4.66
CA SER A 31 -3.92 7.96 6.02
C SER A 31 -4.20 9.01 7.10
N SER A 32 -4.06 8.63 8.36
CA SER A 32 -4.11 9.54 9.52
C SER A 32 -2.79 10.29 9.78
N LEU A 33 -1.80 10.21 8.88
CA LEU A 33 -0.51 10.88 9.06
C LEU A 33 -0.65 12.40 9.22
N PRO A 34 0.19 13.03 10.06
CA PRO A 34 0.29 14.48 10.11
C PRO A 34 0.59 15.09 8.74
N ALA A 35 0.04 16.28 8.46
CA ALA A 35 0.16 16.93 7.16
C ALA A 35 1.62 17.12 6.69
N ARG A 36 2.55 17.38 7.62
CA ARG A 36 3.98 17.50 7.31
C ARG A 36 4.57 16.18 6.80
N GLU A 37 4.19 15.05 7.40
CA GLU A 37 4.63 13.73 6.97
C GLU A 37 4.02 13.35 5.63
N LYS A 38 2.72 13.59 5.43
CA LYS A 38 2.08 13.39 4.11
C LYS A 38 2.80 14.18 3.02
N LYS A 39 3.18 15.43 3.29
CA LYS A 39 3.95 16.25 2.35
C LYS A 39 5.33 15.68 2.06
N ALA A 40 6.03 15.14 3.07
CA ALA A 40 7.33 14.50 2.87
C ALA A 40 7.22 13.22 2.05
N VAL A 41 6.23 12.36 2.34
CA VAL A 41 5.96 11.15 1.55
C VAL A 41 5.65 11.50 0.10
N ALA A 42 4.81 12.52 -0.13
CA ALA A 42 4.50 13.00 -1.47
C ALA A 42 5.74 13.55 -2.20
N ALA A 43 6.63 14.27 -1.49
CA ALA A 43 7.88 14.75 -2.05
C ALA A 43 8.80 13.59 -2.46
N PHE A 44 8.99 12.59 -1.58
CA PHE A 44 9.78 11.40 -1.91
C PHE A 44 9.23 10.65 -3.12
N PHE A 45 7.92 10.42 -3.16
CA PHE A 45 7.28 9.75 -4.30
C PHE A 45 7.35 10.57 -5.59
N GLY A 46 7.37 11.90 -5.47
CA GLY A 46 7.61 12.83 -6.57
C GLY A 46 9.09 12.97 -6.99
N GLY A 47 10.01 12.23 -6.36
CA GLY A 47 11.44 12.23 -6.69
C GLY A 47 12.29 13.27 -5.94
N ASP A 48 11.72 14.00 -4.98
CA ASP A 48 12.45 14.93 -4.12
C ASP A 48 12.89 14.25 -2.81
N SER A 49 14.18 13.94 -2.70
CA SER A 49 14.77 13.37 -1.50
C SER A 49 15.22 14.40 -0.47
N ASN A 50 15.13 15.71 -0.76
CA ASN A 50 15.61 16.78 0.11
C ASN A 50 14.50 17.35 1.01
N VAL A 51 13.89 16.49 1.82
CA VAL A 51 12.84 16.89 2.77
C VAL A 51 13.42 17.33 4.12
N ARG A 52 12.68 18.16 4.85
CA ARG A 52 13.08 18.63 6.20
C ARG A 52 12.77 17.64 7.33
N ILE A 53 12.14 16.50 7.04
CA ILE A 53 11.87 15.47 8.04
C ILE A 53 13.08 14.56 8.14
N THR A 54 13.59 14.36 9.35
CA THR A 54 14.73 13.48 9.64
C THR A 54 14.33 12.17 10.31
N ARG A 55 13.17 12.14 10.97
CA ARG A 55 12.65 10.92 11.60
C ARG A 55 12.01 9.98 10.59
N LYS A 56 12.01 8.69 10.89
CA LYS A 56 11.25 7.70 10.14
C LYS A 56 9.76 8.05 10.12
N ILE A 57 9.14 7.77 8.98
CA ILE A 57 7.70 7.94 8.74
C ILE A 57 7.10 6.56 8.57
N THR A 58 6.04 6.25 9.30
CA THR A 58 5.32 4.98 9.15
C THR A 58 3.95 5.24 8.55
N VAL A 59 3.77 4.87 7.29
CA VAL A 59 2.47 4.91 6.60
C VAL A 59 1.75 3.60 6.85
N THR A 60 0.59 3.63 7.49
CA THR A 60 -0.22 2.44 7.75
C THR A 60 -1.57 2.51 7.06
N ALA A 61 -2.15 1.34 6.77
CA ALA A 61 -3.55 1.18 6.42
C ALA A 61 -4.04 -0.18 6.94
N ASP A 62 -5.25 -0.23 7.51
CA ASP A 62 -5.79 -1.48 8.02
C ASP A 62 -6.16 -2.42 6.88
N LYS A 63 -6.71 -1.83 5.81
CA LYS A 63 -7.13 -2.55 4.62
C LYS A 63 -7.07 -1.67 3.39
N VAL A 64 -6.64 -2.24 2.27
CA VAL A 64 -6.79 -1.67 0.94
C VAL A 64 -7.47 -2.72 0.08
N VAL A 65 -8.60 -2.36 -0.52
CA VAL A 65 -9.37 -3.25 -1.39
C VAL A 65 -9.64 -2.54 -2.69
N CYS A 66 -9.02 -2.99 -3.76
CA CYS A 66 -9.24 -2.50 -5.09
C CYS A 66 -10.09 -3.48 -5.91
N ARG A 67 -11.03 -2.92 -6.67
CA ARG A 67 -11.93 -3.65 -7.55
C ARG A 67 -11.93 -3.04 -8.94
N ALA A 68 -11.92 -3.90 -9.94
CA ALA A 68 -12.30 -3.60 -11.32
C ALA A 68 -13.24 -4.69 -11.85
N SER A 69 -13.91 -4.44 -12.99
CA SER A 69 -14.80 -5.43 -13.61
C SER A 69 -14.50 -5.62 -15.10
N ASN A 70 -14.63 -6.87 -15.55
CA ASN A 70 -14.58 -7.23 -16.98
C ASN A 70 -15.96 -7.10 -17.65
N VAL A 71 -17.03 -6.95 -16.86
CA VAL A 71 -18.40 -6.76 -17.36
C VAL A 71 -18.73 -5.28 -17.41
N ASP A 72 -18.57 -4.58 -16.28
CA ASP A 72 -18.63 -3.12 -16.24
C ASP A 72 -17.21 -2.54 -16.24
N ILE A 73 -16.65 -2.40 -17.44
CA ILE A 73 -15.27 -1.92 -17.64
C ILE A 73 -15.05 -0.46 -17.18
N THR A 74 -16.13 0.27 -16.84
CA THR A 74 -16.05 1.61 -16.26
C THR A 74 -15.87 1.57 -14.74
N SER A 75 -16.12 0.42 -14.12
CA SER A 75 -16.00 0.21 -12.69
C SER A 75 -14.53 0.01 -12.30
N ARG A 76 -13.95 1.04 -11.67
CA ARG A 76 -12.65 0.97 -11.00
C ARG A 76 -12.67 1.78 -9.72
N SER A 77 -12.35 1.12 -8.60
CA SER A 77 -12.35 1.76 -7.29
C SER A 77 -11.37 1.10 -6.33
N CYS A 78 -10.91 1.86 -5.35
CA CYS A 78 -10.18 1.33 -4.19
C CYS A 78 -10.79 1.89 -2.91
N ALA A 79 -11.02 1.03 -1.93
CA ALA A 79 -11.39 1.39 -0.56
C ALA A 79 -10.18 1.24 0.34
N LEU A 80 -9.80 2.30 1.05
CA LEU A 80 -8.70 2.34 2.01
C LEU A 80 -9.27 2.58 3.41
N THR A 81 -9.03 1.66 4.32
CA THR A 81 -9.57 1.69 5.69
C THR A 81 -8.48 2.05 6.69
N PHE A 82 -8.81 2.96 7.62
CA PHE A 82 -7.98 3.44 8.71
C PHE A 82 -8.86 3.60 9.97
N GLY A 83 -8.77 2.64 10.88
CA GLY A 83 -9.69 2.45 12.00
C GLY A 83 -11.14 2.35 11.51
N SER A 84 -11.99 3.24 12.02
CA SER A 84 -13.40 3.33 11.64
C SER A 84 -13.65 4.11 10.34
N ARG A 85 -12.61 4.71 9.73
CA ARG A 85 -12.76 5.54 8.53
C ARG A 85 -12.38 4.76 7.29
N THR A 86 -13.21 4.84 6.25
CA THR A 86 -12.90 4.28 4.93
C THR A 86 -12.99 5.36 3.88
N HIS A 87 -11.92 5.49 3.09
CA HIS A 87 -11.86 6.37 1.92
C HIS A 87 -12.06 5.54 0.66
N THR A 88 -13.11 5.83 -0.10
CA THR A 88 -13.34 5.21 -1.40
C THR A 88 -12.91 6.17 -2.50
N VAL A 89 -11.98 5.73 -3.35
CA VAL A 89 -11.51 6.48 -4.52
C VAL A 89 -11.87 5.75 -5.80
N LYS A 90 -11.97 6.49 -6.90
CA LYS A 90 -12.28 5.99 -8.26
C LYS A 90 -11.30 6.61 -9.27
N GLY A 91 -11.37 6.16 -10.53
CA GLY A 91 -10.63 6.80 -11.62
C GLY A 91 -9.11 6.65 -11.50
N ARG A 92 -8.38 7.76 -11.68
CA ARG A 92 -6.91 7.78 -11.77
C ARG A 92 -6.26 7.33 -10.47
N GLU A 93 -6.76 7.80 -9.33
CA GLU A 93 -6.25 7.51 -8.00
C GLU A 93 -6.42 6.02 -7.69
N ALA A 94 -7.62 5.48 -7.95
CA ALA A 94 -7.87 4.04 -7.80
C ALA A 94 -6.97 3.20 -8.71
N ASN A 95 -6.72 3.64 -9.95
CA ASN A 95 -5.83 2.92 -10.87
C ASN A 95 -4.38 2.91 -10.38
N ALA A 96 -3.89 4.03 -9.86
CA ALA A 96 -2.54 4.12 -9.31
C ALA A 96 -2.37 3.20 -8.10
N ILE A 97 -3.35 3.16 -7.18
CA ILE A 97 -3.31 2.26 -6.02
C ILE A 97 -3.36 0.81 -6.47
N TYR A 98 -4.32 0.46 -7.34
CA TYR A 98 -4.45 -0.89 -7.91
C TYR A 98 -3.12 -1.35 -8.52
N ALA A 99 -2.55 -0.59 -9.46
CA ALA A 99 -1.30 -0.98 -10.12
C ALA A 99 -0.12 -1.12 -9.14
N THR A 100 -0.09 -0.30 -8.08
CA THR A 100 0.98 -0.35 -7.08
C THR A 100 0.83 -1.54 -6.14
N VAL A 101 -0.40 -1.91 -5.79
CA VAL A 101 -0.69 -3.12 -4.99
C VAL A 101 -0.30 -4.38 -5.77
N ALA A 102 -0.67 -4.48 -7.04
CA ALA A 102 -0.20 -5.52 -7.94
C ALA A 102 1.34 -5.58 -8.02
N LEU A 103 1.99 -4.43 -8.20
CA LEU A 103 3.45 -4.32 -8.29
C LEU A 103 4.16 -4.75 -7.00
N ALA A 104 3.52 -4.55 -5.84
CA ALA A 104 3.99 -5.03 -4.55
C ALA A 104 3.89 -6.55 -4.38
N GLY A 105 3.36 -7.26 -5.38
CA GLY A 105 3.25 -8.73 -5.38
C GLY A 105 1.99 -9.25 -4.71
N VAL A 106 0.97 -8.41 -4.50
CA VAL A 106 -0.33 -8.88 -4.04
C VAL A 106 -0.99 -9.67 -5.17
N PRO A 107 -1.33 -10.95 -4.96
CA PRO A 107 -2.00 -11.74 -5.98
C PRO A 107 -3.40 -11.18 -6.24
N GLY A 108 -3.75 -11.03 -7.51
CA GLY A 108 -5.12 -10.73 -7.91
C GLY A 108 -6.00 -11.96 -7.72
N ASP A 109 -7.14 -11.78 -7.05
CA ASP A 109 -8.21 -12.77 -7.01
C ASP A 109 -9.13 -12.51 -8.21
N GLY A 110 -8.97 -13.35 -9.24
CA GLY A 110 -9.75 -13.29 -10.46
C GLY A 110 -10.99 -14.17 -10.35
N ALA A 111 -12.04 -13.66 -9.70
CA ALA A 111 -13.36 -14.26 -9.84
C ALA A 111 -14.00 -13.87 -11.19
N ALA A 112 -14.89 -14.70 -11.73
CA ALA A 112 -15.54 -14.43 -13.02
C ALA A 112 -16.22 -13.05 -13.04
N GLY A 113 -15.72 -12.15 -13.90
CA GLY A 113 -16.27 -10.81 -14.09
C GLY A 113 -15.76 -9.72 -13.15
N THR A 114 -14.94 -10.05 -12.14
CA THR A 114 -14.37 -9.09 -11.18
C THR A 114 -12.88 -9.31 -10.96
N ILE A 115 -12.12 -8.23 -10.97
CA ILE A 115 -10.70 -8.22 -10.63
C ILE A 115 -10.58 -7.64 -9.23
N TYR A 116 -9.97 -8.39 -8.31
CA TYR A 116 -9.87 -8.04 -6.90
C TYR A 116 -8.41 -8.08 -6.44
N GLU A 117 -7.94 -6.97 -5.88
CA GLU A 117 -6.64 -6.92 -5.21
C GLU A 117 -6.84 -6.37 -3.82
N ALA A 118 -6.38 -7.12 -2.81
CA ALA A 118 -6.54 -6.71 -1.43
C ALA A 118 -5.28 -7.00 -0.62
N LEU A 119 -4.98 -6.06 0.27
CA LEU A 119 -4.02 -6.24 1.33
C LEU A 119 -4.59 -5.71 2.64
N SER A 120 -4.04 -6.19 3.75
CA SER A 120 -4.37 -5.73 5.08
C SER A 120 -3.14 -5.56 5.95
N LYS A 121 -3.30 -4.85 7.08
CA LYS A 121 -2.22 -4.55 8.04
C LYS A 121 -0.98 -3.94 7.36
N LEU A 122 -1.20 -3.05 6.40
CA LEU A 122 -0.12 -2.37 5.71
C LEU A 122 0.66 -1.52 6.71
N SER A 123 1.98 -1.67 6.70
CA SER A 123 2.91 -0.81 7.41
C SER A 123 4.12 -0.58 6.54
N CYS A 124 4.30 0.66 6.07
CA CYS A 124 5.44 1.10 5.30
C CYS A 124 6.29 2.05 6.12
N THR A 125 7.54 1.71 6.37
CA THR A 125 8.51 2.58 7.03
C THR A 125 9.39 3.25 5.98
N LEU A 126 9.43 4.58 6.00
CA LEU A 126 10.33 5.39 5.19
C LEU A 126 11.40 6.01 6.08
N ASP A 127 12.66 5.86 5.70
CA ASP A 127 13.83 6.45 6.34
C ASP A 127 14.36 7.60 5.47
N PRO A 128 14.08 8.88 5.83
CA PRO A 128 14.53 10.03 5.07
C PRO A 128 16.05 10.10 4.86
N ALA A 129 16.85 9.63 5.83
CA ALA A 129 18.31 9.69 5.71
C ALA A 129 18.79 8.73 4.60
N VAL A 130 18.30 7.50 4.61
CA VAL A 130 18.66 6.48 3.61
C VAL A 130 18.12 6.84 2.23
N ILE A 131 16.89 7.36 2.13
CA ILE A 131 16.32 7.82 0.86
C ILE A 131 17.16 8.96 0.27
N LYS A 132 17.64 9.87 1.12
CA LYS A 132 18.49 11.01 0.69
C LYS A 132 19.80 10.54 0.07
N ASP A 133 20.35 9.43 0.52
CA ASP A 133 21.59 8.85 0.00
C ASP A 133 21.43 8.23 -1.39
N LYS A 134 20.18 8.05 -1.88
CA LYS A 134 19.86 7.52 -3.22
C LYS A 134 20.48 6.15 -3.54
N ALA A 135 20.77 5.35 -2.50
CA ALA A 135 21.32 4.01 -2.63
C ALA A 135 20.26 2.92 -2.95
N GLY A 136 19.02 3.33 -3.27
CA GLY A 136 17.91 2.42 -3.59
C GLY A 136 17.16 1.85 -2.37
N GLY A 137 17.56 2.23 -1.14
CA GLY A 137 16.94 1.78 0.10
C GLY A 137 16.09 2.84 0.81
N GLY A 138 15.73 2.56 2.06
CA GLY A 138 15.04 3.50 2.95
C GLY A 138 13.52 3.47 2.84
N ALA A 139 12.96 2.48 2.15
CA ALA A 139 11.52 2.23 2.13
C ALA A 139 11.28 0.73 2.24
N ASP A 140 10.51 0.33 3.24
CA ASP A 140 10.18 -1.07 3.51
C ASP A 140 8.71 -1.16 3.90
N CYS A 141 7.94 -2.01 3.23
CA CYS A 141 6.55 -2.27 3.54
C CYS A 141 6.32 -3.73 3.91
N SER A 142 5.47 -3.96 4.90
CA SER A 142 4.92 -5.27 5.25
C SER A 142 3.39 -5.24 5.19
N PHE A 143 2.77 -6.32 4.75
CA PHE A 143 1.31 -6.47 4.68
C PHE A 143 0.90 -7.94 4.61
N GLU A 144 -0.38 -8.22 4.85
CA GLU A 144 -0.99 -9.52 4.59
C GLU A 144 -1.73 -9.46 3.24
N PRO A 145 -1.31 -10.23 2.21
CA PRO A 145 -1.99 -10.27 0.92
C PRO A 145 -3.28 -11.08 1.00
N GLY A 146 -4.26 -10.68 0.20
CA GLY A 146 -5.58 -11.28 0.22
C GLY A 146 -6.41 -10.83 1.42
N ASN A 147 -7.72 -10.88 1.24
CA ASN A 147 -8.69 -10.74 2.33
C ASN A 147 -10.03 -11.32 1.94
#